data_AF-C7NE80-F1
#
_entry.id   AF-C7NE80-F1
#
_cell.length_a   1.000
_cell.length_b   1.000
_cell.length_c   1.000
_cell.angle_alpha   90.00
_cell.angle_beta   90.00
_cell.angle_gamma   90.00
#
_symmetry.space_group_name_H-M   'P 1'
#
loop_
_entity.id
_entity.type
_entity.pdbx_description
1 polymer ?
#
loop_
_entity_poly.entity_id
_entity_poly.type
_entity_poly.pdbx_seq_one_letter_code
_entity_poly.pdbx_strand_id
1 'polypeptide(L)'
;MKKKLCMLMTVLAISAVSYAKGSTAAETNTQNVQQDQEFPGGLAKGIDQKFTTDGKLHAEKFLNKTFSYPDTSDSFKIQKDSKGYFITQYIDASPEHDGSGPIKEEKIRLKLEKNVFLKEIADDADYAYAYDTKLKKVVIINPYNNYKIMFVVD
;
A
#
# COMPACT_ATOMS: atom_id res chain seq x y z
N MET A 1 8.30 47.20 12.28
CA MET A 1 7.12 47.87 11.66
C MET A 1 6.03 46.81 11.54
N LYS A 2 5.02 46.71 12.42
CA LYS A 2 3.65 47.30 12.31
C LYS A 2 3.17 47.28 10.83
N LYS A 3 2.07 46.66 10.39
CA LYS A 3 0.68 46.53 10.92
C LYS A 3 -0.02 45.34 10.23
N LYS A 4 -0.75 44.49 10.96
CA LYS A 4 -2.23 44.31 10.93
C LYS A 4 -2.88 44.44 9.53
N LEU A 5 -3.49 43.35 9.05
CA LEU A 5 -4.77 43.45 8.36
C LEU A 5 -5.73 42.41 8.94
N CYS A 6 -6.65 42.94 9.73
CA CYS A 6 -7.84 42.28 10.25
C CYS A 6 -8.89 42.40 9.14
N MET A 7 -9.51 41.31 8.70
CA MET A 7 -10.82 41.37 8.07
C MET A 7 -11.80 40.55 8.91
N LEU A 8 -12.58 41.31 9.67
CA LEU A 8 -13.83 40.92 10.31
C LEU A 8 -14.94 41.09 9.27
N MET A 9 -15.96 40.21 9.29
CA MET A 9 -17.41 40.51 9.24
C MET A 9 -18.13 39.16 9.01
N THR A 10 -18.57 38.45 10.05
CA THR A 10 -19.86 38.51 10.76
C THR A 10 -21.13 38.10 9.97
N VAL A 11 -21.65 36.93 10.37
CA VAL A 11 -23.06 36.58 10.71
C VAL A 11 -24.13 36.48 9.60
N LEU A 12 -24.73 35.29 9.46
CA LEU A 12 -26.17 34.93 9.36
C LEU A 12 -26.25 33.43 9.01
N ALA A 13 -27.16 32.55 9.46
CA ALA A 13 -28.36 32.61 10.28
C ALA A 13 -28.57 31.22 10.90
N ILE A 14 -29.14 31.14 12.10
CA ILE A 14 -29.66 29.88 12.67
C ILE A 14 -31.11 29.74 12.20
N SER A 15 -31.45 28.64 11.54
CA SER A 15 -32.84 28.21 11.33
C SER A 15 -33.09 26.87 12.03
N ALA A 16 -34.30 26.76 12.58
CA ALA A 16 -34.71 25.76 13.55
C ALA A 16 -35.21 24.45 12.92
N VAL A 17 -34.95 23.36 13.67
CA VAL A 17 -35.73 22.13 13.94
C VAL A 17 -36.60 21.53 12.81
N SER A 18 -36.34 20.25 12.53
CA SER A 18 -37.39 19.23 12.45
C SER A 18 -36.83 17.87 12.87
N TYR A 19 -37.41 17.29 13.94
CA TYR A 19 -37.22 15.89 14.28
C TYR A 19 -38.06 15.04 13.32
N ALA A 20 -37.41 14.15 12.57
CA ALA A 20 -38.07 13.01 11.95
C ALA A 20 -37.20 11.78 12.18
N LYS A 21 -37.76 10.85 12.98
CA LYS A 21 -37.27 9.50 13.21
C LYS A 21 -37.52 8.70 11.93
N GLY A 22 -36.45 8.40 11.19
CA GLY A 22 -36.45 7.46 10.09
C GLY A 22 -35.27 6.52 10.24
N SER A 23 -35.52 5.32 10.76
CA SER A 23 -34.58 4.21 10.69
C SER A 23 -34.63 3.67 9.27
N THR A 24 -33.55 3.85 8.53
CA THR A 24 -33.22 3.04 7.36
C THR A 24 -31.72 2.90 7.31
N ALA A 25 -31.27 1.65 7.47
CA ALA A 25 -29.95 1.26 7.01
C ALA A 25 -29.82 1.67 5.54
N ALA A 26 -28.77 2.41 5.22
CA ALA A 26 -28.29 2.66 3.86
C ALA A 26 -26.79 2.42 3.95
N GLU A 27 -26.38 1.19 3.69
CA GLU A 27 -25.81 0.82 2.38
C GLU A 27 -24.52 1.60 2.14
N THR A 28 -23.43 0.91 2.48
CA THR A 28 -22.06 1.16 2.01
C THR A 28 -22.08 1.43 0.52
N ASN A 29 -22.00 2.71 0.14
CA ASN A 29 -21.60 3.09 -1.20
C ASN A 29 -20.12 3.52 -1.16
N THR A 30 -19.24 2.55 -1.05
CA THR A 30 -17.80 2.73 -1.31
C THR A 30 -17.56 2.53 -2.80
N GLN A 31 -18.10 3.42 -3.63
CA GLN A 31 -17.73 3.51 -5.03
C GLN A 31 -17.53 4.98 -5.41
N ASN A 32 -16.35 5.49 -5.09
CA ASN A 32 -15.62 6.40 -5.98
C ASN A 32 -14.17 6.54 -5.49
N VAL A 33 -13.33 5.55 -5.79
CA VAL A 33 -11.87 5.76 -5.72
C VAL A 33 -11.41 5.97 -7.15
N GLN A 34 -11.37 7.23 -7.59
CA GLN A 34 -10.61 7.60 -8.77
C GLN A 34 -9.15 7.15 -8.54
N GLN A 35 -8.77 6.06 -9.22
CA GLN A 35 -7.41 5.53 -9.28
C GLN A 35 -6.49 6.39 -10.16
N ASP A 36 -7.02 7.47 -10.75
CA ASP A 36 -6.43 8.25 -11.86
C ASP A 36 -5.13 9.01 -11.53
N GLN A 37 -4.56 8.85 -10.33
CA GLN A 37 -3.23 9.39 -10.01
C GLN A 37 -2.18 8.28 -10.10
N GLU A 38 -1.46 8.28 -11.22
CA GLU A 38 -0.26 7.48 -11.43
C GLU A 38 0.92 8.11 -10.69
N PHE A 39 1.60 7.32 -9.86
CA PHE A 39 2.82 7.72 -9.15
C PHE A 39 4.05 7.24 -9.94
N PRO A 40 5.26 7.79 -9.69
CA PRO A 40 6.49 7.28 -10.30
C PRO A 40 6.58 5.76 -10.24
N GLY A 41 7.03 5.15 -11.34
CA GLY A 41 7.06 3.69 -11.50
C GLY A 41 5.70 3.04 -11.78
N GLY A 42 4.71 3.79 -12.29
CA GLY A 42 3.39 3.26 -12.67
C GLY A 42 2.55 2.77 -11.48
N LEU A 43 2.86 3.22 -10.26
CA LEU A 43 2.29 2.65 -9.05
C LEU A 43 0.92 3.25 -8.73
N ALA A 44 -0.03 2.38 -8.35
CA ALA A 44 -1.32 2.79 -7.83
C ALA A 44 -1.17 3.63 -6.53
N LYS A 45 -2.12 4.53 -6.30
CA LYS A 45 -2.20 5.38 -5.09
C LYS A 45 -2.15 4.60 -3.77
N GLY A 46 -2.64 3.37 -3.79
CA GLY A 46 -2.82 2.53 -2.61
C GLY A 46 -4.11 2.81 -1.84
N ILE A 47 -4.49 1.86 -0.99
CA ILE A 47 -5.74 1.87 -0.24
C ILE A 47 -5.73 2.96 0.83
N ASP A 48 -6.91 3.41 1.26
CA ASP A 48 -7.03 4.40 2.35
C ASP A 48 -6.84 3.76 3.73
N GLN A 49 -5.70 3.10 3.89
CA GLN A 49 -5.27 2.50 5.13
C GLN A 49 -3.84 2.94 5.45
N LYS A 50 -3.66 3.46 6.66
CA LYS A 50 -2.35 3.92 7.14
C LYS A 50 -1.50 2.73 7.57
N PHE A 51 -0.28 2.67 7.05
CA PHE A 51 0.75 1.76 7.52
C PHE A 51 1.14 2.02 8.98
N THR A 52 1.26 0.95 9.77
CA THR A 52 1.64 0.98 11.19
C THR A 52 2.92 0.18 11.43
N THR A 53 3.87 0.77 12.16
CA THR A 53 5.16 0.14 12.50
C THR A 53 5.61 0.51 13.91
N ASP A 54 6.43 -0.34 14.53
CA ASP A 54 7.15 -0.07 15.77
C ASP A 54 8.59 0.43 15.51
N GLY A 55 8.93 0.74 14.25
CA GLY A 55 10.26 1.17 13.82
C GLY A 55 11.21 0.02 13.46
N LYS A 56 10.72 -1.23 13.42
CA LYS A 56 11.52 -2.41 13.03
C LYS A 56 11.01 -3.05 11.75
N LEU A 57 11.91 -3.78 11.10
CA LEU A 57 11.63 -4.51 9.87
C LEU A 57 10.75 -5.75 10.09
N HIS A 58 10.88 -6.44 11.23
CA HIS A 58 10.22 -7.72 11.49
C HIS A 58 10.50 -8.80 10.43
N ALA A 59 11.78 -8.98 10.05
CA ALA A 59 12.18 -9.92 9.02
C ALA A 59 11.69 -11.36 9.29
N GLU A 60 11.61 -11.78 10.55
CA GLU A 60 11.08 -13.08 10.97
C GLU A 60 9.62 -13.33 10.52
N LYS A 61 8.88 -12.27 10.20
CA LYS A 61 7.48 -12.36 9.77
C LYS A 61 7.35 -12.78 8.31
N PHE A 62 8.34 -12.51 7.46
CA PHE A 62 8.24 -12.71 6.02
C PHE A 62 9.42 -13.46 5.38
N LEU A 63 10.58 -13.52 6.04
CA LEU A 63 11.78 -14.08 5.42
C LEU A 63 11.59 -15.56 5.09
N ASN A 64 11.93 -15.93 3.86
CA ASN A 64 11.82 -17.28 3.29
C ASN A 64 10.38 -17.84 3.27
N LYS A 65 9.36 -16.99 3.40
CA LYS A 65 7.95 -17.35 3.21
C LYS A 65 7.49 -16.86 1.84
N THR A 66 6.62 -17.64 1.22
CA THR A 66 5.97 -17.27 -0.05
C THR A 66 4.67 -16.54 0.25
N PHE A 67 4.41 -15.47 -0.49
CA PHE A 67 3.19 -14.67 -0.43
C PHE A 67 2.60 -14.52 -1.82
N SER A 68 1.28 -14.52 -1.93
CA SER A 68 0.60 -14.30 -3.22
C SER A 68 0.37 -12.81 -3.47
N TYR A 69 0.53 -12.37 -4.73
CA TYR A 69 0.03 -11.06 -5.14
C TYR A 69 -1.51 -11.12 -5.23
N PRO A 70 -2.23 -10.07 -4.80
CA PRO A 70 -3.68 -10.07 -4.92
C PRO A 70 -4.12 -10.12 -6.39
N ASP A 71 -5.23 -10.80 -6.64
CA ASP A 71 -5.90 -10.86 -7.95
C ASP A 71 -5.03 -11.44 -9.10
N THR A 72 -3.91 -12.09 -8.79
CA THR A 72 -3.06 -12.80 -9.76
C THR A 72 -2.66 -14.18 -9.26
N SER A 73 -2.18 -15.03 -10.18
CA SER A 73 -1.56 -16.32 -9.86
C SER A 73 -0.08 -16.17 -9.46
N ASP A 74 0.44 -14.94 -9.43
CA ASP A 74 1.82 -14.66 -9.11
C ASP A 74 2.07 -14.73 -7.61
N SER A 75 3.29 -15.04 -7.24
CA SER A 75 3.72 -15.01 -5.86
C SER A 75 5.13 -14.47 -5.73
N PHE A 76 5.57 -14.22 -4.52
CA PHE A 76 6.93 -13.79 -4.25
C PHE A 76 7.44 -14.34 -2.93
N LYS A 77 8.76 -14.32 -2.80
CA LYS A 77 9.45 -14.69 -1.57
C LYS A 77 10.61 -13.73 -1.32
N ILE A 78 10.62 -13.14 -0.13
CA ILE A 78 11.72 -12.29 0.31
C ILE A 78 12.75 -13.15 1.03
N GLN A 79 14.01 -13.00 0.64
CA GLN A 79 15.13 -13.79 1.13
C GLN A 79 16.32 -12.88 1.46
N LYS A 80 17.34 -13.45 2.10
CA LYS A 80 18.57 -12.74 2.47
C LYS A 80 19.78 -13.62 2.19
N ASP A 81 20.78 -13.04 1.53
CA ASP A 81 22.10 -13.64 1.32
C ASP A 81 23.20 -12.74 1.90
N SER A 82 24.47 -13.04 1.58
CA SER A 82 25.63 -12.26 2.02
C SER A 82 25.66 -10.83 1.46
N LYS A 83 24.93 -10.54 0.37
CA LYS A 83 24.85 -9.21 -0.26
C LYS A 83 23.67 -8.38 0.25
N GLY A 84 22.76 -8.99 1.02
CA GLY A 84 21.60 -8.31 1.61
C GLY A 84 20.29 -9.00 1.27
N TYR A 85 19.21 -8.22 1.26
CA TYR A 85 17.87 -8.73 0.96
C TYR A 85 17.65 -8.78 -0.56
N PHE A 86 16.84 -9.74 -0.99
CA PHE A 86 16.34 -9.84 -2.35
C PHE A 86 14.94 -10.43 -2.34
N ILE A 87 14.17 -10.14 -3.37
CA ILE A 87 12.88 -10.78 -3.66
C ILE A 87 13.07 -11.70 -4.85
N THR A 88 12.48 -12.89 -4.77
CA THR A 88 12.24 -13.74 -5.94
C THR A 88 10.75 -13.64 -6.26
N GLN A 89 10.41 -13.08 -7.40
CA GLN A 89 9.06 -13.06 -7.94
C GLN A 89 8.85 -14.33 -8.80
N TYR A 90 7.70 -14.96 -8.64
CA TYR A 90 7.24 -16.15 -9.33
C TYR A 90 6.05 -15.74 -10.18
N ILE A 91 6.30 -15.55 -11.48
CA ILE A 91 5.33 -15.01 -12.42
C ILE A 91 4.74 -16.16 -13.21
N ASP A 92 3.41 -16.24 -13.24
CA ASP A 92 2.71 -17.19 -14.09
C ASP A 92 2.80 -16.76 -15.55
N ALA A 93 3.59 -17.53 -16.32
CA ALA A 93 3.79 -17.32 -17.74
C ALA A 93 2.84 -18.18 -18.60
N SER A 94 1.80 -18.77 -17.99
CA SER A 94 0.70 -19.38 -18.73
C SER A 94 -0.04 -18.35 -19.58
N PRO A 95 -0.53 -18.71 -20.78
CA PRO A 95 -1.40 -17.84 -21.57
C PRO A 95 -2.69 -17.43 -20.82
N GLU A 96 -3.18 -18.31 -19.94
CA GLU A 96 -4.43 -18.15 -19.19
C GLU A 96 -4.27 -17.36 -17.88
N HIS A 97 -3.04 -17.19 -17.39
CA HIS A 97 -2.68 -16.59 -16.09
C HIS A 97 -3.41 -17.22 -14.88
N ASP A 98 -3.75 -18.50 -14.96
CA ASP A 98 -4.53 -19.25 -13.97
C ASP A 98 -3.70 -20.18 -13.07
N GLY A 99 -2.37 -20.10 -13.15
CA GLY A 99 -1.41 -20.89 -12.39
C GLY A 99 -1.18 -22.30 -12.94
N SER A 100 -1.75 -22.64 -14.11
CA SER A 100 -1.61 -23.98 -14.71
C SER A 100 -0.32 -24.18 -15.52
N GLY A 101 0.42 -23.10 -15.81
CA GLY A 101 1.55 -23.11 -16.72
C GLY A 101 2.93 -22.92 -16.09
N PRO A 102 3.95 -22.65 -16.92
CA PRO A 102 5.32 -22.49 -16.46
C PRO A 102 5.46 -21.23 -15.59
N ILE A 103 6.23 -21.36 -14.51
CA ILE A 103 6.57 -20.24 -13.65
C ILE A 103 7.90 -19.64 -14.07
N LYS A 104 7.92 -18.34 -14.33
CA LYS A 104 9.13 -17.55 -14.53
C LYS A 104 9.61 -17.01 -13.18
N GLU A 105 10.92 -17.12 -12.91
CA GLU A 105 11.53 -16.52 -11.72
C GLU A 105 12.28 -15.23 -12.07
N GLU A 106 11.99 -14.16 -11.32
CA GLU A 106 12.73 -12.90 -11.41
C GLU A 106 13.30 -12.52 -10.05
N LYS A 107 14.58 -12.10 -10.02
CA LYS A 107 15.28 -11.78 -8.77
C LYS A 107 15.68 -10.31 -8.75
N ILE A 108 15.21 -9.60 -7.73
CA ILE A 108 15.44 -8.15 -7.58
C ILE A 108 16.10 -7.90 -6.22
N ARG A 109 17.11 -7.01 -6.20
CA ARG A 109 17.78 -6.62 -4.96
C ARG A 109 16.92 -5.63 -4.18
N LEU A 110 16.94 -5.78 -2.86
CA LEU A 110 16.18 -4.91 -1.97
C LEU A 110 17.12 -4.07 -1.10
N LYS A 111 16.79 -2.79 -0.95
CA LYS A 111 17.42 -1.85 -0.02
C LYS A 111 16.56 -1.71 1.23
N LEU A 112 17.19 -1.81 2.40
CA LEU A 112 16.52 -1.45 3.66
C LEU A 112 16.44 0.07 3.79
N GLU A 113 15.22 0.60 3.93
CA GLU A 113 14.95 2.01 4.13
C GLU A 113 14.22 2.25 5.46
N LYS A 114 14.64 3.30 6.17
CA LYS A 114 14.04 3.74 7.45
C LYS A 114 13.96 2.62 8.51
N ASN A 115 14.80 1.58 8.39
CA ASN A 115 14.79 0.36 9.21
C ASN A 115 13.50 -0.47 9.15
N VAL A 116 12.57 -0.15 8.25
CA VAL A 116 11.21 -0.73 8.23
C VAL A 116 10.84 -1.28 6.86
N PHE A 117 11.28 -0.64 5.77
CA PHE A 117 10.87 -0.99 4.41
C PHE A 117 11.99 -1.69 3.66
N LEU A 118 11.66 -2.75 2.93
CA LEU A 118 12.53 -3.31 1.90
C LEU A 118 12.06 -2.78 0.55
N LYS A 119 12.77 -1.82 -0.01
CA LYS A 119 12.46 -1.20 -1.30
C LYS A 119 13.21 -1.92 -2.41
N GLU A 120 12.54 -2.20 -3.52
CA GLU A 120 13.19 -2.67 -4.75
C GLU A 120 14.24 -1.69 -5.26
N ILE A 121 15.24 -2.24 -5.93
CA ILE A 121 16.27 -1.52 -6.66
C ILE A 121 16.10 -1.96 -8.11
N ALA A 122 15.16 -1.34 -8.83
CA ALA A 122 14.87 -1.65 -10.23
C ALA A 122 14.64 -0.35 -11.03
N ASP A 123 14.68 -0.44 -12.36
CA ASP A 123 14.60 0.75 -13.23
C ASP A 123 13.16 1.27 -13.41
N ASP A 124 12.16 0.38 -13.36
CA ASP A 124 10.79 0.69 -13.82
C ASP A 124 9.71 0.59 -12.72
N ALA A 125 9.92 -0.20 -11.67
CA ALA A 125 8.98 -0.35 -10.56
C ALA A 125 9.74 -0.57 -9.25
N ASP A 126 9.48 0.31 -8.29
CA ASP A 126 10.28 0.46 -7.08
C ASP A 126 9.41 0.14 -5.85
N TYR A 127 8.73 -1.02 -5.84
CA TYR A 127 7.84 -1.40 -4.75
C TYR A 127 8.59 -1.44 -3.41
N ALA A 128 7.86 -1.22 -2.31
CA ALA A 128 8.37 -1.46 -0.97
C ALA A 128 7.57 -2.53 -0.24
N TYR A 129 8.24 -3.35 0.55
CA TYR A 129 7.65 -4.42 1.35
C TYR A 129 7.89 -4.16 2.83
N ALA A 130 6.86 -4.37 3.65
CA ALA A 130 6.97 -4.25 5.11
C ALA A 130 5.96 -5.13 5.84
N TYR A 131 6.18 -5.34 7.13
CA TYR A 131 5.20 -5.95 8.02
C TYR A 131 4.44 -4.85 8.77
N ASP A 132 3.11 -4.81 8.60
CA ASP A 132 2.25 -3.88 9.33
C ASP A 132 1.91 -4.45 10.71
N THR A 133 2.22 -3.71 11.77
CA THR A 133 2.08 -4.20 13.15
C THR A 133 0.63 -4.21 13.65
N LYS A 134 -0.27 -3.43 13.03
CA LYS A 134 -1.69 -3.39 13.36
C LYS A 134 -2.45 -4.50 12.63
N LEU A 135 -2.18 -4.68 11.34
CA LEU A 135 -2.77 -5.75 10.53
C LEU A 135 -2.16 -7.12 10.84
N LYS A 136 -0.92 -7.16 11.33
CA LYS A 136 -0.12 -8.37 11.51
C LYS A 136 0.07 -9.14 10.20
N LYS A 137 0.23 -8.40 9.10
CA LYS A 137 0.35 -8.91 7.73
C LYS A 137 1.50 -8.24 7.01
N VAL A 138 2.02 -8.92 5.99
CA VAL A 138 2.94 -8.31 5.03
C VAL A 138 2.13 -7.43 4.09
N VAL A 139 2.70 -6.29 3.71
CA VAL A 139 2.07 -5.33 2.82
C VAL A 139 3.03 -4.89 1.73
N ILE A 140 2.47 -4.64 0.55
CA ILE A 140 3.13 -3.96 -0.56
C ILE A 140 2.78 -2.48 -0.44
N ILE A 141 3.77 -1.62 -0.59
CA ILE A 141 3.73 -0.20 -0.27
C ILE A 141 4.18 0.62 -1.48
N ASN A 142 3.51 1.75 -1.71
CA ASN A 142 3.93 2.76 -2.67
C ASN A 142 4.91 3.73 -1.96
N PRO A 143 6.22 3.64 -2.19
CA PRO A 143 7.17 4.55 -1.53
C PRO A 143 7.07 6.00 -2.02
N TYR A 144 6.47 6.24 -3.19
CA TYR A 144 6.28 7.58 -3.76
C TYR A 144 5.01 8.26 -3.27
N ASN A 145 4.11 7.53 -2.62
CA ASN A 145 2.89 8.08 -2.01
C ASN A 145 2.93 7.95 -0.48
N ASN A 146 3.92 8.59 0.16
CA ASN A 146 4.06 8.61 1.62
C ASN A 146 4.04 7.22 2.28
N TYR A 147 4.54 6.19 1.59
CA TYR A 147 4.54 4.81 2.06
C TYR A 147 3.12 4.31 2.41
N LYS A 148 2.11 4.70 1.61
CA LYS A 148 0.76 4.13 1.71
C LYS A 148 0.75 2.66 1.32
N ILE A 149 -0.07 1.88 2.02
CA ILE A 149 -0.31 0.47 1.68
C ILE A 149 -1.00 0.43 0.32
N MET A 150 -0.43 -0.32 -0.62
CA MET A 150 -1.07 -0.67 -1.87
C MET A 150 -1.91 -1.92 -1.69
N PHE A 151 -1.29 -2.96 -1.12
CA PHE A 151 -1.88 -4.28 -1.00
C PHE A 151 -1.51 -4.92 0.33
N VAL A 152 -2.43 -5.70 0.87
CA VAL A 152 -2.16 -6.66 1.94
C VAL A 152 -2.02 -8.01 1.28
N VAL A 153 -0.97 -8.75 1.60
CA VAL A 153 -0.70 -10.06 0.98
C VAL A 153 -0.95 -11.19 1.97
N ASP A 154 -1.23 -12.37 1.42
CA ASP A 154 -1.50 -13.60 2.17
C ASP A 154 -0.36 -14.62 2.04
#